data_AF-A0A3M1QBX8-F1
#
_entry.id   AF-A0A3M1QBX8-F1
#
_cell.length_a   1.000
_cell.length_b   1.000
_cell.length_c   1.000
_cell.angle_alpha   90.00
_cell.angle_beta   90.00
_cell.angle_gamma   90.00
#
_symmetry.space_group_name_H-M   'P 1'
#
loop_
_entity.id
_entity.type
_entity.pdbx_description
1 polymer ?
#
loop_
_entity_poly.entity_id
_entity_poly.type
_entity_poly.pdbx_seq_one_letter_code
_entity_poly.pdbx_strand_id
1 'polypeptide(L)' 'DDGTAWELGYAYARGKHLIGVYTDMRLTFNEQVVNLMIECALDKLVRSLDALEDYLRTYVEGR' A
#
# COMPACT_ATOMS: atom_id res chain seq x y z
N ASP A 1 -7.55 -9.60 2.06
CA ASP A 1 -7.24 -10.63 3.06
C ASP A 1 -7.27 -9.97 4.42
N ASP A 2 -8.03 -10.53 5.35
CA ASP A 2 -8.24 -9.91 6.67
C ASP A 2 -6.99 -10.04 7.56
N GLY A 3 -6.18 -11.09 7.34
CA GLY A 3 -4.89 -11.27 8.00
C GLY A 3 -3.89 -10.18 7.61
N THR A 4 -3.73 -9.93 6.31
CA THR A 4 -2.89 -8.84 5.80
C THR A 4 -3.37 -7.47 6.29
N ALA A 5 -4.69 -7.26 6.39
CA ALA A 5 -5.23 -6.00 6.93
C ALA A 5 -4.87 -5.81 8.42
N TRP A 6 -4.88 -6.88 9.21
CA TRP A 6 -4.45 -6.84 10.61
C TRP A 6 -2.95 -6.53 10.73
N GLU A 7 -2.11 -7.19 9.93
CA GLU A 7 -0.66 -6.96 9.89
C GLU A 7 -0.33 -5.51 9.52
N LEU A 8 -1.04 -4.97 8.54
CA LEU A 8 -0.95 -3.57 8.12
C LEU A 8 -1.28 -2.61 9.28
N GLY A 9 -2.40 -2.85 9.99
CA GLY A 9 -2.80 -2.05 11.14
C GLY A 9 -1.76 -2.08 12.26
N TYR A 10 -1.17 -3.25 12.53
CA TYR A 10 -0.09 -3.37 13.51
C TYR A 10 1.17 -2.59 13.08
N ALA A 11 1.57 -2.70 11.81
CA ALA A 11 2.73 -2.00 11.28
C ALA A 11 2.53 -0.47 11.25
N TYR A 12 1.31 0.00 10.95
CA TYR A 12 0.91 1.40 11.02
C TYR A 12 1.07 1.96 12.44
N ALA A 13 0.53 1.25 13.44
CA ALA A 13 0.66 1.64 14.85
C ALA A 13 2.12 1.68 15.35
N ARG A 14 3.03 1.00 14.66
CA ARG A 14 4.48 0.97 14.96
C ARG A 14 5.28 2.00 14.15
N GLY A 15 4.64 2.86 13.36
CA GLY A 15 5.30 3.88 12.55
C GLY A 15 6.23 3.31 11.48
N LYS A 16 5.89 2.15 10.92
CA LYS A 16 6.61 1.57 9.79
C LYS A 16 6.21 2.29 8.50
N HIS A 17 7.12 2.31 7.53
CA HIS A 17 6.81 2.76 6.18
C HIS A 17 6.06 1.66 5.43
N LEU A 18 4.85 1.94 4.97
CA LEU A 18 3.91 0.96 4.44
C LEU A 18 3.70 1.17 2.94
N ILE A 19 3.94 0.10 2.18
CA ILE A 19 3.78 0.08 0.73
C ILE A 19 2.81 -1.04 0.38
N GLY A 20 1.71 -0.69 -0.29
CA GLY A 20 0.69 -1.63 -0.73
C GLY A 20 0.78 -1.87 -2.24
N VAL A 21 0.55 -3.11 -2.67
CA VAL A 21 0.44 -3.48 -4.08
C VAL A 21 -1.00 -3.90 -4.34
N TYR A 22 -1.67 -3.25 -5.29
CA TYR A 22 -3.02 -3.61 -5.70
C TYR A 22 -3.14 -3.62 -7.23
N THR A 23 -3.26 -4.83 -7.77
CA THR A 23 -3.19 -5.10 -9.22
C THR A 23 -4.56 -5.11 -9.91
N ASP A 24 -5.66 -5.21 -9.17
CA ASP A 24 -6.99 -5.14 -9.77
C ASP A 24 -7.33 -3.67 -10.08
N MET A 25 -7.72 -3.37 -11.33
CA MET A 25 -8.10 -2.02 -11.76
C MET A 25 -9.62 -1.82 -11.79
N ARG A 26 -10.39 -2.85 -11.46
CA ARG A 26 -11.83 -2.74 -11.35
C ARG A 26 -12.13 -1.88 -10.13
N LEU A 27 -12.61 -0.66 -10.38
CA LEU A 27 -13.11 0.20 -9.33
C LEU A 27 -14.35 -0.46 -8.73
N THR A 28 -14.27 -0.81 -7.46
CA THR A 28 -15.47 -1.22 -6.72
C THR A 28 -16.34 0.02 -6.45
N PHE A 29 -15.70 1.19 -6.30
CA PHE A 29 -16.33 2.50 -6.14
C PHE A 29 -15.51 3.56 -6.89
N ASN A 30 -16.15 4.59 -7.45
CA ASN A 30 -15.48 5.60 -8.29
C ASN A 30 -14.30 6.32 -7.59
N GLU A 31 -14.34 6.41 -6.27
CA GLU A 31 -13.39 7.18 -5.45
C GLU A 31 -12.61 6.29 -4.47
N GLN A 32 -12.87 4.98 -4.47
CA GLN A 32 -12.27 4.04 -3.52
C GLN A 32 -11.71 2.83 -4.24
N VAL A 33 -10.41 2.66 -4.06
CA VAL A 33 -9.64 1.58 -4.67
C VAL A 33 -9.63 0.35 -3.77
N VAL A 34 -9.44 0.58 -2.47
CA VAL A 34 -9.42 -0.41 -1.40
C VAL A 34 -10.20 0.12 -0.21
N ASN A 35 -10.35 -0.68 0.84
CA ASN A 35 -10.92 -0.21 2.11
C ASN A 35 -10.22 1.08 2.58
N LEU A 36 -10.99 2.07 3.02
CA LEU A 36 -10.49 3.38 3.48
C LEU A 36 -9.36 3.26 4.52
N MET A 37 -9.48 2.32 5.46
CA MET A 37 -8.48 2.15 6.51
C MET A 37 -7.13 1.68 5.94
N ILE A 38 -7.16 0.87 4.88
CA ILE A 38 -5.95 0.43 4.18
C ILE A 38 -5.36 1.61 3.41
N GLU A 39 -6.20 2.35 2.67
CA GLU A 39 -5.75 3.47 1.85
C GLU A 39 -5.09 4.57 2.69
N CYS A 40 -5.69 4.94 3.83
CA CYS A 40 -5.12 5.94 4.73
C CYS A 40 -3.90 5.47 5.52
N ALA A 41 -3.71 4.15 5.67
CA ALA A 41 -2.56 3.60 6.39
C ALA A 41 -1.29 3.51 5.52
N LEU A 42 -1.43 3.49 4.20
CA LEU A 42 -0.30 3.31 3.27
C LEU A 42 0.39 4.64 2.97
N ASP A 43 1.72 4.65 3.01
CA ASP A 43 2.53 5.77 2.49
C ASP A 43 2.57 5.76 0.96
N LYS A 44 2.45 4.56 0.36
CA LYS A 44 2.42 4.39 -1.08
C LYS A 44 1.56 3.20 -1.49
N LEU A 45 0.69 3.42 -2.46
CA LEU A 45 -0.02 2.37 -3.19
C LEU A 45 0.52 2.28 -4.63
N VAL A 46 0.91 1.09 -5.06
CA VAL A 46 1.38 0.80 -6.42
C VAL A 46 0.49 -0.24 -7.12
N ARG A 47 0.55 -0.25 -8.45
CA ARG A 47 -0.35 -1.05 -9.31
C ARG A 47 0.30 -2.26 -9.97
N SER A 48 1.61 -2.38 -9.86
CA SER A 48 2.39 -3.47 -10.46
C SER A 48 3.65 -3.72 -9.63
N LEU A 49 4.29 -4.86 -9.89
CA LEU A 49 5.59 -5.17 -9.29
C LEU A 49 6.70 -4.27 -9.85
N ASP A 50 6.64 -3.88 -11.12
CA ASP A 50 7.60 -2.94 -11.70
C ASP A 50 7.54 -1.58 -10.98
N ALA A 51 6.32 -1.06 -10.74
CA ALA A 51 6.13 0.18 -10.00
C ALA A 51 6.55 0.07 -8.53
N LEU A 52 6.46 -1.13 -7.95
CA LEU A 52 7.01 -1.41 -6.61
C LEU A 52 8.53 -1.32 -6.63
N GLU A 53 9.19 -1.95 -7.60
CA GLU A 53 10.64 -1.96 -7.74
C GLU A 53 11.18 -0.54 -7.93
N ASP A 54 10.59 0.24 -8.83
CA ASP A 54 10.94 1.64 -9.06
C ASP A 54 10.83 2.46 -7.77
N TYR A 55 9.71 2.29 -7.04
CA TYR A 55 9.52 3.00 -5.78
C TYR A 55 10.55 2.59 -4.72
N LEU A 56 10.82 1.29 -4.58
CA LEU A 56 11.81 0.79 -3.63
C LEU A 56 13.22 1.30 -3.92
N ARG A 57 13.63 1.38 -5.19
CA ARG A 57 14.92 1.98 -5.59
C ARG A 57 15.03 3.42 -5.09
N THR A 58 14.02 4.25 -5.38
CA THR A 58 14.01 5.66 -4.93
C THR A 58 13.97 5.79 -3.40
N TYR A 59 13.23 4.92 -2.72
CA TYR A 59 13.10 4.94 -1.27
C TYR A 59 14.40 4.54 -0.56
N VAL A 60 15.15 3.59 -1.12
CA VAL A 60 16.45 3.17 -0.58
C VAL A 60 17.53 4.22 -0.83
N GLU A 61 17.55 4.84 -2.02
CA GLU A 61 18.53 5.88 -2.37
C GLU A 61 18.34 7.18 -1.57
N GLY A 62 17.11 7.50 -1.18
CA GLY A 62 16.78 8.70 -0.40
C GLY A 62 16.94 8.55 1.12
N ARG A 63 17.45 7.42 1.61
CA ARG A 63 17.54 7.07 3.04
C ARG A 63 18.98 7.00 3.53
#